data_AF-A0A382Z672-F1
#
_entry.id   AF-A0A382Z672-F1
#
_cell.length_a   1.000
_cell.length_b   1.000
_cell.length_c   1.000
_cell.angle_alpha   90.00
_cell.angle_beta   90.00
_cell.angle_gamma   90.00
#
_symmetry.space_group_name_H-M   'P 1'
#
loop_
_entity.id
_entity.type
_entity.pdbx_description
1 polymer ?
#
loop_
_entity_poly.entity_id
_entity_poly.type
_entity_poly.pdbx_seq_one_letter_code
_entity_poly.pdbx_strand_id
1 'polypeptide(L)'
;DDPDSFKTKEESKLGVIEHILQPDLNPDLYGDIYHKVRINYYPPRGDEKEGWDNIDIFGWLGYPMQIKVDFLCRDSILAAPLVLDLVLFTDLAQRSGWKGIQEWLSFYFKSPQTAPELYPEHDIFIQLMKLKNTLRFLQGEDLITHLGQEYYD
;
A
#
# COMPACT_ATOMS: atom_id res chain seq x y z
N ASP A 1 -17.94 -15.97 9.47
CA ASP A 1 -16.63 -16.55 9.18
C ASP A 1 -16.73 -17.47 7.98
N ASP A 2 -16.67 -16.87 6.80
CA ASP A 2 -16.59 -17.60 5.53
C ASP A 2 -15.10 -17.84 5.22
N PRO A 3 -14.63 -19.10 5.19
CA PRO A 3 -13.24 -19.44 4.90
C PRO A 3 -12.75 -18.88 3.56
N ASP A 4 -13.64 -18.72 2.58
CA ASP A 4 -13.27 -18.27 1.24
C ASP A 4 -13.00 -16.75 1.22
N SER A 5 -13.77 -15.95 1.99
CA SER A 5 -13.49 -14.53 2.19
C SER A 5 -12.19 -14.27 2.95
N PHE A 6 -11.76 -15.23 3.77
CA PHE A 6 -10.50 -15.16 4.52
C PHE A 6 -9.29 -15.36 3.60
N LYS A 7 -9.37 -16.33 2.67
CA LYS A 7 -8.25 -16.70 1.79
C LYS A 7 -7.82 -15.56 0.86
N THR A 8 -8.76 -14.84 0.25
CA THR A 8 -8.45 -13.66 -0.60
C THR A 8 -7.80 -12.52 0.21
N LYS A 9 -8.19 -12.35 1.48
CA LYS A 9 -7.62 -11.32 2.36
C LYS A 9 -6.24 -11.68 2.86
N GLU A 10 -5.93 -12.97 3.00
CA GLU A 10 -4.59 -13.46 3.34
C GLU A 10 -3.64 -13.27 2.15
N GLU A 11 -4.01 -13.73 0.96
CA GLU A 11 -3.19 -13.62 -0.25
C GLU A 11 -2.85 -12.16 -0.60
N SER A 12 -3.83 -11.25 -0.55
CA SER A 12 -3.59 -9.81 -0.77
C SER A 12 -2.74 -9.14 0.33
N LYS A 13 -2.62 -9.75 1.52
CA LYS A 13 -1.76 -9.23 2.60
C LYS A 13 -0.33 -9.72 2.49
N LEU A 14 -0.12 -10.95 2.03
CA LEU A 14 1.20 -11.55 1.93
C LEU A 14 2.05 -10.91 0.82
N GLY A 15 1.46 -10.65 -0.36
CA GLY A 15 2.22 -10.16 -1.52
C GLY A 15 2.86 -8.78 -1.38
N VAL A 16 2.34 -7.90 -0.50
CA VAL A 16 2.87 -6.54 -0.33
C VAL A 16 4.34 -6.55 0.09
N ILE A 17 4.69 -7.41 1.06
CA ILE A 17 6.06 -7.47 1.61
C ILE A 17 7.03 -8.11 0.62
N GLU A 18 6.58 -9.12 -0.14
CA GLU A 18 7.40 -9.79 -1.15
C GLU A 18 7.85 -8.80 -2.24
N HIS A 19 6.95 -7.92 -2.69
CA HIS A 19 7.30 -6.88 -3.67
C HIS A 19 8.26 -5.82 -3.12
N ILE A 20 8.13 -5.46 -1.84
CA ILE A 20 8.99 -4.45 -1.20
C ILE A 20 10.40 -5.01 -0.92
N LEU A 21 10.48 -6.23 -0.40
CA LEU A 21 11.76 -6.81 0.04
C LEU A 21 12.49 -7.54 -1.10
N GLN A 22 11.77 -8.02 -2.12
CA GLN A 22 12.34 -8.66 -3.31
C GLN A 22 13.30 -9.80 -2.94
N PRO A 23 12.82 -10.89 -2.29
CA PRO A 23 13.67 -11.97 -1.80
C PRO A 23 14.47 -12.68 -2.91
N ASP A 24 13.93 -12.74 -4.14
CA ASP A 24 14.65 -13.28 -5.29
C ASP A 24 15.89 -12.46 -5.67
N LEU A 25 15.86 -11.14 -5.42
CA LEU A 25 16.97 -10.23 -5.70
C LEU A 25 17.91 -10.08 -4.50
N ASN A 26 17.39 -10.24 -3.28
CA ASN A 26 18.12 -10.06 -2.02
C ASN A 26 18.01 -11.32 -1.12
N PRO A 27 18.41 -12.51 -1.61
CA PRO A 27 18.16 -13.77 -0.91
C PRO A 27 18.86 -13.86 0.44
N ASP A 28 20.05 -13.28 0.58
CA ASP A 28 20.82 -13.29 1.83
C ASP A 28 20.14 -12.55 2.99
N LEU A 29 19.33 -11.53 2.68
CA LEU A 29 18.62 -10.73 3.68
C LEU A 29 17.18 -11.21 3.88
N TYR A 30 16.53 -11.65 2.80
CA TYR A 30 15.07 -11.79 2.77
C TYR A 30 14.58 -13.15 2.27
N GLY A 31 15.47 -14.08 1.90
CA GLY A 31 15.10 -15.39 1.35
C GLY A 31 14.32 -16.29 2.33
N ASP A 32 14.58 -16.15 3.64
CA ASP A 32 13.99 -17.00 4.69
C ASP A 32 12.98 -16.24 5.57
N ILE A 33 12.34 -15.19 5.05
CA ILE A 33 11.35 -14.44 5.82
C ILE A 33 10.13 -15.30 6.14
N TYR A 34 9.70 -15.23 7.40
CA TYR A 34 8.41 -15.74 7.83
C TYR A 34 7.40 -14.59 7.98
N HIS A 35 6.33 -14.62 7.20
CA HIS A 35 5.23 -13.66 7.30
C HIS A 35 3.92 -14.39 7.57
N LYS A 36 3.19 -13.96 8.61
CA LYS A 36 1.94 -14.58 9.03
C LYS A 36 0.91 -13.52 9.36
N VAL A 37 -0.29 -13.70 8.81
CA VAL A 37 -1.43 -12.84 9.08
C VAL A 37 -2.55 -13.66 9.71
N ARG A 38 -3.23 -13.06 10.69
CA ARG A 38 -4.48 -13.61 11.24
C ARG A 38 -5.53 -12.52 11.32
N ILE A 39 -6.77 -12.92 11.09
CA ILE A 39 -7.95 -12.08 11.28
C ILE A 39 -8.92 -12.90 12.11
N ASN A 40 -9.34 -12.36 13.25
CA ASN A 40 -10.27 -13.01 14.15
C ASN A 40 -11.46 -12.07 14.34
N TYR A 41 -12.68 -12.60 14.19
CA TYR A 41 -13.87 -11.84 14.50
C TYR A 41 -14.07 -11.80 16.02
N TYR A 42 -14.14 -10.61 16.59
CA TYR A 42 -14.39 -10.40 18.00
C TYR A 42 -15.63 -9.49 18.17
N PRO A 43 -16.82 -10.10 18.33
CA PRO A 43 -18.10 -9.38 18.26
C PRO A 43 -18.21 -8.11 19.13
N PRO A 44 -17.67 -8.07 20.37
CA PRO A 44 -17.82 -6.89 21.22
C PRO A 44 -17.21 -5.60 20.65
N ARG A 45 -16.23 -5.68 19.74
CA ARG A 45 -15.57 -4.50 19.16
C ARG A 45 -16.33 -3.90 17.98
N GLY A 46 -17.19 -4.66 17.29
CA GLY A 46 -17.88 -4.17 16.10
C GLY A 46 -16.91 -3.59 15.05
N ASP A 47 -17.04 -2.29 14.75
CA ASP A 47 -16.19 -1.54 13.80
C ASP A 47 -14.83 -1.09 14.39
N GLU A 48 -14.64 -1.22 15.71
CA GLU A 48 -13.39 -0.87 16.38
C GLU A 48 -12.34 -1.96 16.14
N LYS A 49 -11.68 -1.90 14.99
CA LYS A 49 -10.61 -2.81 14.64
C LYS A 49 -9.38 -2.56 15.52
N GLU A 50 -8.74 -3.67 15.88
CA GLU A 50 -7.45 -3.69 16.55
C GLU A 50 -6.47 -4.50 15.68
N GLY A 51 -5.28 -3.95 15.44
CA GLY A 51 -4.21 -4.57 14.66
C GLY A 51 -2.95 -4.69 15.49
N TRP A 52 -2.42 -5.91 15.59
CA TRP A 52 -1.19 -6.20 16.31
C TRP A 52 -0.14 -6.68 15.32
N ASP A 53 0.94 -5.92 15.18
CA ASP A 53 2.07 -6.28 14.34
C ASP A 53 3.30 -6.48 15.23
N ASN A 54 3.94 -7.64 15.11
CA ASN A 54 5.24 -7.93 15.70
C ASN A 54 6.24 -8.16 14.57
N ILE A 55 7.18 -7.24 14.43
CA ILE A 55 8.19 -7.25 13.37
C ILE A 55 9.54 -7.56 14.02
N ASP A 56 10.00 -8.79 13.81
CA ASP A 56 11.32 -9.21 14.21
C ASP A 56 12.34 -8.75 13.17
N ILE A 57 13.36 -8.00 13.60
CA ILE A 57 14.41 -7.47 12.73
C ILE A 57 15.78 -7.78 13.33
N PHE A 58 16.82 -7.69 12.51
CA PHE A 58 18.20 -7.72 12.97
C PHE A 58 18.99 -6.59 12.34
N GLY A 59 20.02 -6.12 13.04
CA GLY A 59 20.88 -5.04 12.59
C GLY A 59 22.33 -5.47 12.44
N TRP A 60 23.22 -4.50 12.62
CA TRP A 60 24.66 -4.75 12.62
C TRP A 60 25.04 -5.86 13.61
N LEU A 61 26.02 -6.70 13.23
CA LEU A 61 26.48 -7.87 13.99
C LEU A 61 25.40 -8.92 14.29
N GLY A 62 24.26 -8.88 13.58
CA GLY A 62 23.18 -9.84 13.75
C GLY A 62 22.40 -9.68 15.05
N TYR A 63 22.50 -8.53 15.74
CA TYR A 63 21.74 -8.30 16.96
C TYR A 63 20.23 -8.28 16.66
N PRO A 64 19.43 -9.16 17.29
CA PRO A 64 17.99 -9.19 17.10
C PRO A 64 17.32 -8.03 17.84
N MET A 65 16.29 -7.48 17.22
CA MET A 65 15.44 -6.40 17.75
C MET A 65 13.99 -6.68 17.36
N GLN A 66 13.06 -5.96 17.99
CA GLN A 66 11.63 -6.08 17.69
C GLN A 66 10.99 -4.71 17.59
N ILE A 67 10.10 -4.56 16.61
CA ILE A 67 9.14 -3.45 16.54
C ILE A 67 7.76 -4.04 16.81
N LYS A 68 7.03 -3.48 17.77
CA LYS A 68 5.65 -3.84 18.06
C LYS A 68 4.75 -2.66 17.78
N VAL A 69 3.71 -2.88 16.99
CA VAL A 69 2.70 -1.87 16.67
C VAL A 69 1.36 -2.40 17.14
N ASP A 70 0.66 -1.59 17.93
CA ASP A 70 -0.75 -1.81 18.27
C ASP A 70 -1.55 -0.65 17.68
N PHE A 71 -2.46 -1.00 16.77
CA PHE A 71 -3.23 -0.06 16.00
C PHE A 71 -4.73 -0.25 16.24
N LEU A 72 -5.28 0.63 17.06
CA LEU A 72 -6.71 0.73 17.32
C LEU A 72 -7.32 1.76 16.37
N CYS A 73 -8.32 1.36 15.61
CA CYS A 73 -8.98 2.24 14.66
C CYS A 73 -10.47 1.91 14.52
N ARG A 74 -11.19 2.78 13.81
CA ARG A 74 -12.54 2.50 13.30
C ARG A 74 -12.42 2.27 11.81
N ASP A 75 -12.63 1.04 11.34
CA ASP A 75 -12.41 0.68 9.93
C ASP A 75 -13.26 1.54 9.00
N SER A 76 -14.51 1.78 9.36
CA SER A 76 -15.42 2.61 8.56
C SER A 76 -14.95 4.07 8.45
N ILE A 77 -14.38 4.63 9.52
CA ILE A 77 -13.88 6.02 9.52
C ILE A 77 -12.60 6.16 8.68
N LEU A 78 -11.75 5.13 8.67
CA LEU A 78 -10.58 5.11 7.79
C LEU A 78 -10.98 4.89 6.33
N ALA A 79 -11.98 4.04 6.06
CA ALA A 79 -12.37 3.68 4.70
C ALA A 79 -13.20 4.78 4.00
N ALA A 80 -14.11 5.43 4.71
CA ALA A 80 -15.02 6.43 4.13
C ALA A 80 -14.32 7.55 3.33
N PRO A 81 -13.25 8.21 3.84
CA PRO A 81 -12.56 9.24 3.07
C PRO A 81 -11.82 8.66 1.84
N LEU A 82 -11.27 7.44 1.94
CA LEU A 82 -10.62 6.79 0.79
C LEU A 82 -11.62 6.53 -0.34
N VAL A 83 -12.84 6.11 0.00
CA VAL A 83 -13.92 5.91 -0.99
C VAL A 83 -14.35 7.23 -1.61
N LEU A 84 -14.45 8.30 -0.82
CA LEU A 84 -14.77 9.64 -1.34
C LEU A 84 -13.70 10.11 -2.34
N ASP A 85 -12.43 10.00 -1.98
CA ASP A 85 -11.31 10.36 -2.85
C ASP A 85 -11.34 9.57 -4.16
N LEU A 86 -11.56 8.25 -4.08
CA LEU A 86 -11.65 7.39 -5.26
C LEU A 86 -12.79 7.81 -6.20
N VAL A 87 -13.96 8.18 -5.66
CA VAL A 87 -15.08 8.68 -6.48
C VAL A 87 -14.69 9.99 -7.16
N LEU A 88 -14.12 10.94 -6.42
CA LEU A 88 -13.70 12.24 -6.96
C LEU A 88 -12.64 12.09 -8.05
N PHE A 89 -11.62 11.26 -7.82
CA PHE A 89 -10.55 11.06 -8.79
C PHE A 89 -10.97 10.23 -10.01
N THR A 90 -11.90 9.29 -9.84
CA THR A 90 -12.46 8.56 -10.97
C THR A 90 -13.30 9.47 -11.87
N ASP A 91 -14.09 10.37 -11.27
CA ASP A 91 -14.82 11.40 -12.02
C ASP A 91 -13.86 12.39 -12.72
N LEU A 92 -12.76 12.80 -12.06
CA LEU A 92 -11.71 13.59 -12.70
C LEU A 92 -11.10 12.84 -13.92
N ALA A 93 -10.73 11.57 -13.76
CA ALA A 93 -10.19 10.76 -14.86
C ALA A 93 -11.16 10.71 -16.04
N GLN A 94 -12.45 10.51 -15.77
CA GLN A 94 -13.50 10.49 -16.78
C GLN A 94 -13.60 11.83 -17.52
N ARG A 95 -13.59 12.96 -16.80
CA ARG A 95 -13.65 14.31 -17.40
C ARG A 95 -12.39 14.63 -18.22
N SER A 96 -11.25 14.08 -17.83
CA SER A 96 -9.98 14.14 -18.58
C SER A 96 -9.95 13.19 -19.79
N GLY A 97 -11.02 12.44 -20.04
CA GLY A 97 -11.13 11.50 -21.17
C GLY A 97 -10.34 10.20 -20.98
N TRP A 98 -9.83 9.92 -19.78
CA TRP A 98 -9.04 8.74 -19.48
C TRP A 98 -9.91 7.50 -19.30
N LYS A 99 -9.36 6.34 -19.67
CA LYS A 99 -10.06 5.04 -19.67
C LYS A 99 -9.08 3.93 -19.30
N GLY A 100 -9.63 2.76 -18.97
CA GLY A 100 -8.83 1.58 -18.61
C GLY A 100 -8.28 1.66 -17.19
N ILE A 101 -7.22 0.88 -16.92
CA ILE A 101 -6.60 0.76 -15.60
C ILE A 101 -6.04 2.12 -15.15
N GLN A 102 -6.53 2.62 -14.03
CA GLN A 102 -6.09 3.88 -13.43
C GLN A 102 -4.98 3.62 -12.41
N GLU A 103 -3.79 3.23 -12.88
CA GLU A 103 -2.70 2.81 -11.98
C GLU A 103 -2.21 3.92 -11.03
N TRP A 104 -2.49 5.19 -11.33
CA TRP A 104 -2.15 6.33 -10.46
C TRP A 104 -3.01 6.40 -9.18
N LEU A 105 -4.10 5.62 -9.13
CA LEU A 105 -4.93 5.44 -7.93
C LEU A 105 -4.44 4.30 -7.03
N SER A 106 -3.31 3.66 -7.34
CA SER A 106 -2.77 2.52 -6.58
C SER A 106 -2.57 2.81 -5.09
N PHE A 107 -2.28 4.07 -4.74
CA PHE A 107 -2.17 4.55 -3.36
C PHE A 107 -3.37 4.16 -2.46
N TYR A 108 -4.56 4.06 -3.04
CA TYR A 108 -5.80 3.75 -2.31
C TYR A 108 -6.11 2.25 -2.22
N PHE A 109 -5.33 1.40 -2.89
CA PHE A 109 -5.63 -0.01 -3.03
C PHE A 109 -4.55 -0.91 -2.44
N LYS A 110 -5.03 -1.96 -1.77
CA LYS A 110 -4.16 -3.00 -1.22
C LYS A 110 -3.50 -3.87 -2.30
N SER A 111 -4.23 -4.13 -3.38
CA SER A 111 -3.81 -4.96 -4.50
C SER A 111 -4.13 -4.19 -5.78
N PRO A 112 -3.30 -3.20 -6.15
CA PRO A 112 -3.57 -2.36 -7.31
C PRO A 112 -3.53 -3.19 -8.59
N GLN A 113 -4.43 -2.88 -9.53
CA GLN A 113 -4.43 -3.50 -10.84
C GLN A 113 -3.34 -2.90 -11.72
N THR A 114 -2.76 -3.72 -12.59
CA THR A 114 -1.71 -3.33 -13.54
C THR A 114 -2.01 -3.89 -14.93
N ALA A 115 -1.40 -3.28 -15.94
CA ALA A 115 -1.42 -3.86 -17.29
C ALA A 115 -0.72 -5.25 -17.31
N PRO A 116 -1.03 -6.12 -18.28
CA PRO A 116 -0.28 -7.35 -18.48
C PRO A 116 1.24 -7.07 -18.53
N GLU A 117 2.03 -7.96 -17.94
CA GLU A 117 3.51 -7.87 -17.83
C GLU A 117 4.05 -6.84 -16.82
N LEU A 118 3.20 -6.00 -16.22
CA LEU A 118 3.60 -5.09 -15.14
C LEU A 118 3.31 -5.70 -13.77
N TYR A 119 4.22 -5.49 -12.82
CA TYR A 119 4.00 -5.82 -11.41
C TYR A 119 3.31 -4.66 -10.67
N PRO A 120 2.48 -4.96 -9.65
CA PRO A 120 1.89 -3.93 -8.81
C PRO A 120 2.94 -3.24 -7.94
N GLU A 121 3.01 -1.91 -8.03
CA GLU A 121 3.80 -1.12 -7.09
C GLU A 121 3.12 -1.12 -5.72
N HIS A 122 3.88 -1.33 -4.65
CA HIS A 122 3.40 -1.43 -3.27
C HIS A 122 4.13 -0.49 -2.29
N ASP A 123 5.19 0.21 -2.72
CA ASP A 123 5.79 1.29 -1.98
C ASP A 123 4.83 2.50 -1.96
N ILE A 124 4.27 2.77 -0.79
CA ILE A 124 3.28 3.83 -0.60
C ILE A 124 3.82 5.23 -0.94
N PHE A 125 5.13 5.47 -0.83
CA PHE A 125 5.73 6.76 -1.17
C PHE A 125 5.85 6.91 -2.69
N ILE A 126 6.21 5.83 -3.40
CA ILE A 126 6.23 5.81 -4.87
C ILE A 126 4.80 5.97 -5.41
N GLN A 127 3.83 5.25 -4.83
CA GLN A 127 2.41 5.39 -5.19
C GLN A 127 1.90 6.83 -4.96
N LEU A 128 2.25 7.46 -3.84
CA LEU A 128 1.90 8.86 -3.55
C LEU A 128 2.55 9.83 -4.53
N MET A 129 3.81 9.58 -4.91
CA MET A 129 4.50 10.36 -5.93
C MET A 129 3.80 10.24 -7.28
N LYS A 130 3.42 9.02 -7.68
CA LYS A 130 2.67 8.74 -8.91
C LYS A 130 1.35 9.50 -8.92
N LEU A 131 0.58 9.47 -7.82
CA LEU A 131 -0.65 10.24 -7.66
C LEU A 131 -0.41 11.74 -7.87
N LYS A 132 0.56 12.33 -7.16
CA LYS A 132 0.86 13.78 -7.24
C LYS A 132 1.32 14.19 -8.64
N ASN A 133 2.24 13.45 -9.23
CA ASN A 133 2.76 13.74 -10.57
C ASN A 133 1.69 13.59 -11.66
N THR A 134 0.75 12.67 -11.49
CA THR A 134 -0.40 12.54 -12.39
C THR A 134 -1.30 13.78 -12.35
N LEU A 135 -1.58 14.29 -11.14
CA LEU A 135 -2.38 15.51 -10.98
C LEU A 135 -1.67 16.75 -11.56
N ARG A 136 -0.36 16.87 -11.35
CA ARG A 136 0.46 17.95 -11.92
C ARG A 136 0.49 17.89 -13.44
N PHE A 137 0.68 16.70 -14.00
CA PHE A 137 0.59 16.48 -15.44
C PHE A 137 -0.77 16.91 -16.02
N LEU A 138 -1.88 16.58 -15.36
CA LEU A 138 -3.22 17.01 -15.76
C LEU A 138 -3.40 18.54 -15.74
N GLN A 139 -2.70 19.24 -14.85
CA GLN A 139 -2.69 20.70 -14.76
C GLN A 139 -1.70 21.36 -15.76
N GLY A 140 -0.82 20.57 -16.40
CA GLY A 140 0.25 21.09 -17.24
C GLY A 140 1.44 21.66 -16.45
N GLU A 141 1.59 21.22 -15.20
CA GLU A 141 2.69 21.59 -14.31
C GLU A 141 3.86 20.61 -14.43
N ASP A 142 5.08 21.08 -14.12
CA ASP A 142 6.28 20.24 -14.10
C ASP A 142 6.15 19.12 -13.06
N LEU A 143 6.75 17.96 -13.32
CA LEU A 143 6.72 16.83 -12.38
C LEU A 143 7.57 17.11 -11.15
N ILE A 144 7.16 16.59 -10.00
CA ILE A 144 7.97 16.63 -8.77
C ILE A 144 9.22 15.80 -9.00
N THR A 145 10.37 16.44 -8.79
CA THR A 145 11.67 15.78 -8.73
C THR A 145 12.25 15.92 -7.33
N HIS A 146 13.20 15.04 -6.98
CA HIS A 146 13.93 15.12 -5.71
C HIS A 146 15.32 15.73 -5.87
N LEU A 147 15.57 16.44 -6.98
CA LEU A 147 16.88 17.02 -7.26
C LEU A 147 17.21 18.19 -6.32
N GLY A 148 16.19 18.82 -5.72
CA GLY A 148 16.36 19.89 -4.73
C GLY A 148 16.97 21.19 -5.28
N GLN A 149 17.25 21.25 -6.59
CA GLN A 149 17.82 22.43 -7.25
C GLN A 149 16.85 23.62 -7.23
N GLU A 150 15.55 23.37 -7.19
CA GLU A 150 14.48 24.38 -7.17
C GLU A 150 14.44 25.22 -5.87
N TYR A 151 15.12 24.80 -4.79
CA TYR A 151 15.13 25.52 -3.50
C TYR A 151 16.30 26.50 -3.34
N TYR A 152 17.26 26.49 -4.26
CA TYR A 152 18.53 27.22 -4.12
C TYR A 152 18.77 28.28 -5.21
N ASP A 153 17.73 28.64 -5.98
CA ASP A 153 17.73 29.80 -6.88
C ASP A 153 17.35 31.11 -6.16
#